data_AF-A0A1Q6DW55-F1
#
_entry.id   AF-A0A1Q6DW55-F1
#
_cell.length_a   1.000
_cell.length_b   1.000
_cell.length_c   1.000
_cell.angle_alpha   90.00
_cell.angle_beta   90.00
_cell.angle_gamma   90.00
#
_symmetry.space_group_name_H-M   'P 1'
#
loop_
_entity.id
_entity.type
_entity.pdbx_description
1 polymer ?
#
loop_
_entity_poly.entity_id
_entity_poly.type
_entity_poly.pdbx_seq_one_letter_code
_entity_poly.pdbx_strand_id
1 'polypeptide(L)'
;MRKRTKNFIEQSFEEYYDKNQVVIPPKLEDREWGFILFSKKYPEETVMKRHKSFKNQRDLDSYVKNMVPAHAYFSSAYYNDPSTKKMEKKGWKKADLVFDLDADHLVGVKDLTYQEMLAKVKKEAIKLLEEFLLTDFGISEENTEIVFSGGRGYHIHVREEKTQDLRSPERREIIDYIFGVGAEEMIEKKIIQGREVIKLSGLENRFKKNLSKWIFDNYLKKISKMKKKDAIKELKRYDRVGEELAKRIYNYLKEDKNLQKIKKGHIDIVEGLPTDFWFQLVSKAKQNVRGEADEPVTSDIHRLIRVPRSLHGGSSLVVEPLDRNSIRDFKPLRDAVYFDDEPVKVKGNQSYEVELKEKKFSINKDEVKKLPRYAAIFLSCSGYVEVEGW
;
A
#
# COMPACT_ATOMS: atom_id res chain seq x y z
N MET A 1 -8.93 -0.12 -26.93
CA MET A 1 -10.36 -0.07 -26.60
C MET A 1 -11.16 0.42 -27.81
N ARG A 2 -12.25 -0.24 -28.17
CA ARG A 2 -13.11 0.22 -29.28
C ARG A 2 -13.85 1.50 -28.90
N LYS A 3 -14.13 2.35 -29.89
CA LYS A 3 -14.88 3.61 -29.70
C LYS A 3 -16.23 3.40 -28.99
N ARG A 4 -16.97 2.34 -29.35
CA ARG A 4 -18.26 2.01 -28.71
C ARG A 4 -18.11 1.76 -27.22
N THR A 5 -17.19 0.86 -26.83
CA THR A 5 -16.92 0.54 -25.43
C THR A 5 -16.49 1.77 -24.64
N LYS A 6 -15.65 2.62 -25.22
CA LYS A 6 -15.25 3.87 -24.58
C LYS A 6 -16.43 4.79 -24.33
N ASN A 7 -17.28 5.01 -25.33
CA ASN A 7 -18.48 5.84 -25.19
C ASN A 7 -19.43 5.27 -24.11
N PHE A 8 -19.56 3.94 -24.03
CA PHE A 8 -20.33 3.26 -22.99
C PHE A 8 -19.80 3.54 -21.57
N ILE A 9 -18.48 3.44 -21.40
CA ILE A 9 -17.83 3.74 -20.13
C ILE A 9 -18.00 5.22 -19.80
N GLU A 10 -17.74 6.12 -20.76
CA GLU A 10 -17.86 7.58 -20.58
C GLU A 10 -19.28 7.98 -20.17
N GLN A 11 -20.31 7.49 -20.86
CA GLN A 11 -21.71 7.75 -20.50
C GLN A 11 -22.06 7.17 -19.11
N SER A 12 -21.53 5.99 -18.77
CA SER A 12 -21.74 5.43 -17.42
C SER A 12 -21.05 6.28 -16.34
N PHE A 13 -19.88 6.83 -16.61
CA PHE A 13 -19.19 7.75 -15.70
C PHE A 13 -19.93 9.09 -15.58
N GLU A 14 -20.52 9.59 -16.67
CA GLU A 14 -21.39 10.77 -16.66
C GLU A 14 -22.59 10.56 -15.73
N GLU A 15 -23.30 9.44 -15.88
CA GLU A 15 -24.41 9.08 -14.98
C GLU A 15 -24.01 9.00 -13.50
N TYR A 16 -22.78 8.52 -13.21
CA TYR A 16 -22.25 8.52 -11.86
C TYR A 16 -22.03 9.95 -11.34
N TYR A 17 -21.32 10.78 -12.09
CA TYR A 17 -20.98 12.14 -11.65
C TYR A 17 -22.19 13.08 -11.62
N ASP A 18 -23.26 12.79 -12.37
CA ASP A 18 -24.52 13.54 -12.27
C ASP A 18 -25.20 13.37 -10.91
N LYS A 19 -25.16 12.14 -10.37
CA LYS A 19 -25.83 11.73 -9.13
C LYS A 19 -24.95 11.86 -7.88
N ASN A 20 -23.62 11.88 -8.04
CA ASN A 20 -22.67 11.85 -6.94
C ASN A 20 -21.71 13.03 -6.98
N GLN A 21 -21.26 13.46 -5.82
CA GLN A 21 -20.25 14.50 -5.67
C GLN A 21 -18.93 13.89 -5.23
N VAL A 22 -17.83 14.49 -5.69
CA VAL A 22 -16.49 14.15 -5.21
C VAL A 22 -16.22 14.84 -3.87
N VAL A 23 -15.42 14.22 -3.01
CA VAL A 23 -15.06 14.80 -1.71
C VAL A 23 -13.98 15.85 -1.90
N ILE A 24 -14.20 17.04 -1.35
CA ILE A 24 -13.18 18.08 -1.33
C ILE A 24 -12.13 17.81 -0.24
N PRO A 25 -10.84 17.95 -0.57
CA PRO A 25 -9.79 17.97 0.43
C PRO A 25 -9.84 19.28 1.23
N PRO A 26 -9.23 19.32 2.42
CA PRO A 26 -9.03 20.57 3.15
C PRO A 26 -8.30 21.62 2.31
N LYS A 27 -8.76 22.87 2.41
CA LYS A 27 -8.27 24.04 1.66
C LYS A 27 -8.26 23.81 0.15
N LEU A 28 -9.43 23.47 -0.40
CA LEU A 28 -9.67 23.25 -1.83
C LEU A 28 -8.95 24.26 -2.73
N GLU A 29 -9.06 25.53 -2.37
CA GLU A 29 -8.53 26.69 -3.09
C GLU A 29 -7.01 26.73 -3.17
N ASP A 30 -6.33 26.07 -2.23
CA ASP A 30 -4.87 25.96 -2.17
C ASP A 30 -4.33 24.72 -2.90
N ARG A 31 -5.21 23.84 -3.41
CA ARG A 31 -4.81 22.60 -4.08
C ARG A 31 -4.72 22.76 -5.58
N GLU A 32 -3.71 22.13 -6.18
CA GLU A 32 -3.71 21.84 -7.61
C GLU A 32 -4.61 20.64 -7.88
N TRP A 33 -5.37 20.71 -8.96
CA TRP A 33 -6.19 19.62 -9.47
C TRP A 33 -5.67 19.11 -10.82
N GLY A 34 -5.78 17.80 -10.99
CA GLY A 34 -5.38 17.07 -12.20
C GLY A 34 -6.47 16.10 -12.65
N PHE A 35 -6.74 16.03 -13.94
CA PHE A 35 -7.77 15.15 -14.49
C PHE A 35 -7.27 14.41 -15.73
N ILE A 36 -7.61 13.13 -15.86
CA ILE A 36 -7.47 12.35 -17.10
C ILE A 36 -8.87 12.16 -17.66
N LEU A 37 -9.09 12.54 -18.92
CA LEU A 37 -10.38 12.45 -19.59
C LEU A 37 -10.39 11.30 -20.61
N PHE A 38 -11.58 10.92 -21.08
CA PHE A 38 -11.80 9.94 -22.16
C PHE A 38 -11.39 10.49 -23.54
N SER A 39 -10.09 10.77 -23.71
CA SER A 39 -9.55 11.29 -24.96
C SER A 39 -9.72 10.31 -26.13
N LYS A 40 -9.46 10.77 -27.38
CA LYS A 40 -9.50 9.88 -28.56
C LYS A 40 -8.60 8.64 -28.42
N LYS A 41 -7.44 8.79 -27.78
CA LYS A 41 -6.45 7.75 -27.56
C LYS A 41 -6.52 7.10 -26.18
N TYR A 42 -7.53 7.42 -25.36
CA TYR A 42 -7.71 6.72 -24.08
C TYR A 42 -8.25 5.30 -24.32
N PRO A 43 -7.74 4.27 -23.62
CA PRO A 43 -6.73 4.33 -22.53
C PRO A 43 -5.27 4.17 -23.00
N GLU A 44 -5.00 3.96 -24.29
CA GLU A 44 -3.66 3.67 -24.83
C GLU A 44 -2.65 4.79 -24.55
N GLU A 45 -3.09 6.05 -24.61
CA GLU A 45 -2.34 7.22 -24.18
C GLU A 45 -3.19 8.04 -23.20
N THR A 46 -2.66 8.28 -22.00
CA THR A 46 -3.29 9.13 -21.00
C THR A 46 -2.60 10.49 -20.96
N VAL A 47 -3.40 11.57 -21.06
CA VAL A 47 -2.91 12.94 -20.94
C VAL A 47 -3.59 13.58 -19.74
N MET A 48 -2.79 14.02 -18.78
CA MET A 48 -3.31 14.67 -17.58
C MET A 48 -3.47 16.17 -17.81
N LYS A 49 -4.70 16.67 -17.66
CA LYS A 49 -5.01 18.10 -17.57
C LYS A 49 -4.70 18.59 -16.15
N ARG A 50 -3.54 19.22 -15.99
CA ARG A 50 -3.02 19.75 -14.70
C ARG A 50 -3.22 21.25 -14.54
N HIS A 51 -2.75 21.78 -13.41
CA HIS A 51 -2.77 23.21 -13.07
C HIS A 51 -4.19 23.79 -13.01
N LYS A 52 -5.14 23.00 -12.52
CA LYS A 52 -6.49 23.46 -12.21
C LYS A 52 -6.60 23.86 -10.75
N SER A 53 -7.47 24.80 -10.46
CA SER A 53 -7.86 25.19 -9.10
C SER A 53 -9.33 25.58 -9.10
N PHE A 54 -9.97 25.45 -7.95
CA PHE A 54 -11.40 25.71 -7.77
C PHE A 54 -11.60 26.53 -6.52
N LYS A 55 -12.57 27.46 -6.54
CA LYS A 55 -12.83 28.35 -5.39
C LYS A 55 -13.74 27.71 -4.35
N ASN A 56 -14.59 26.78 -4.78
CA ASN A 56 -15.60 26.14 -3.94
C ASN A 56 -16.04 24.80 -4.57
N GLN A 57 -16.80 24.00 -3.80
CA GLN A 57 -17.33 22.71 -4.24
C GLN A 57 -18.17 22.82 -5.52
N ARG A 58 -18.99 23.86 -5.66
CA ARG A 58 -19.90 24.03 -6.81
C ARG A 58 -19.13 24.14 -8.12
N ASP A 59 -18.02 24.89 -8.12
CA ASP A 59 -17.16 25.05 -9.29
C ASP A 59 -16.50 23.71 -9.68
N LEU A 60 -16.02 22.96 -8.68
CA LEU A 60 -15.43 21.63 -8.88
C LEU A 60 -16.47 20.64 -9.44
N ASP A 61 -17.63 20.54 -8.81
CA ASP A 61 -18.71 19.65 -9.24
C ASP A 61 -19.16 19.98 -10.66
N SER A 62 -19.34 21.27 -10.96
CA SER A 62 -19.70 21.72 -12.30
C SER A 62 -18.64 21.32 -13.33
N TYR A 63 -17.36 21.41 -12.99
CA TYR A 63 -16.28 20.97 -13.87
C TYR A 63 -16.28 19.45 -14.07
N VAL A 64 -16.42 18.67 -12.99
CA VAL A 64 -16.42 17.21 -13.01
C VAL A 64 -17.60 16.67 -13.84
N LYS A 65 -18.80 17.22 -13.63
CA LYS A 65 -20.00 16.85 -14.40
C LYS A 65 -19.84 17.16 -15.89
N ASN A 66 -19.34 18.34 -16.24
CA ASN A 66 -19.18 18.73 -17.65
C ASN A 66 -18.04 18.00 -18.37
N MET A 67 -16.97 17.62 -17.67
CA MET A 67 -15.78 17.02 -18.30
C MET A 67 -15.73 15.50 -18.21
N VAL A 68 -16.49 14.88 -17.31
CA VAL A 68 -16.60 13.43 -17.08
C VAL A 68 -15.21 12.75 -17.02
N PRO A 69 -14.43 12.98 -15.96
CA PRO A 69 -13.07 12.48 -15.89
C PRO A 69 -13.02 10.96 -15.69
N ALA A 70 -12.17 10.27 -16.47
CA ALA A 70 -11.80 8.88 -16.23
C ALA A 70 -10.99 8.73 -14.93
N HIS A 71 -10.20 9.74 -14.57
CA HIS A 71 -9.51 9.83 -13.28
C HIS A 71 -9.45 11.28 -12.80
N ALA A 72 -9.68 11.49 -11.51
CA ALA A 72 -9.55 12.78 -10.83
C ALA A 72 -8.51 12.73 -9.71
N TYR A 73 -7.69 13.79 -9.62
CA TYR A 73 -6.61 13.93 -8.66
C TYR A 73 -6.56 15.35 -8.08
N PHE A 74 -6.03 15.47 -6.86
CA PHE A 74 -5.67 16.73 -6.22
C PHE A 74 -4.27 16.62 -5.62
N SER A 75 -3.55 17.73 -5.43
CA SER A 75 -2.21 17.70 -4.86
C SER A 75 -2.20 17.42 -3.36
N SER A 76 -1.28 16.59 -2.89
CA SER A 76 -0.92 16.49 -1.47
C SER A 76 -0.41 17.83 -0.93
N ALA A 77 0.18 18.64 -1.81
CA ALA A 77 0.66 19.99 -1.52
C ALA A 77 -0.43 21.06 -1.49
N TYR A 78 -0.12 22.14 -0.78
CA TYR A 78 -0.85 23.39 -0.72
C TYR A 78 0.02 24.51 -1.32
N TYR A 79 -0.59 25.39 -2.10
CA TYR A 79 0.10 26.45 -2.84
C TYR A 79 -0.54 27.82 -2.59
N ASN A 80 0.22 28.89 -2.83
CA ASN A 80 -0.31 30.25 -2.95
C ASN A 80 -1.07 30.43 -4.27
N ASP A 81 -0.52 29.90 -5.36
CA ASP A 81 -1.17 29.89 -6.69
C ASP A 81 -1.10 28.49 -7.31
N PRO A 82 -2.08 27.61 -7.01
CA PRO A 82 -2.10 26.24 -7.54
C PRO A 82 -2.29 26.17 -9.07
N SER A 83 -2.83 27.22 -9.69
CA SER A 83 -3.14 27.27 -11.12
C SER A 83 -1.95 27.62 -12.01
N THR A 84 -0.87 28.12 -11.41
CA THR A 84 0.35 28.47 -12.14
C THR A 84 1.03 27.22 -12.74
N LYS A 85 1.53 27.35 -13.97
CA LYS A 85 2.20 26.23 -14.69
C LYS A 85 3.60 25.91 -14.19
N LYS A 86 4.35 26.93 -13.73
CA LYS A 86 5.74 26.76 -13.25
C LYS A 86 5.73 26.43 -11.77
N MET A 87 6.26 25.27 -11.38
CA MET A 87 6.26 24.79 -10.00
C MET A 87 6.87 25.79 -9.00
N GLU A 88 8.02 26.37 -9.34
CA GLU A 88 8.72 27.38 -8.53
C GLU A 88 7.86 28.61 -8.22
N LYS A 89 6.93 28.94 -9.13
CA LYS A 89 6.06 30.11 -9.02
C LYS A 89 4.74 29.82 -8.28
N LYS A 90 4.42 28.56 -7.99
CA LYS A 90 3.21 28.21 -7.24
C LYS A 90 3.25 28.69 -5.78
N GLY A 91 4.45 28.88 -5.23
CA GLY A 91 4.63 29.21 -3.81
C GLY A 91 4.13 28.08 -2.92
N TRP A 92 4.87 26.98 -2.85
CA TRP A 92 4.56 25.85 -1.97
C TRP A 92 4.47 26.34 -0.52
N LYS A 93 3.37 25.99 0.16
CA LYS A 93 3.11 26.34 1.56
C LYS A 93 3.53 25.19 2.47
N LYS A 94 2.93 24.02 2.23
CA LYS A 94 3.04 22.79 3.01
C LYS A 94 2.49 21.60 2.21
N ALA A 95 2.58 20.37 2.71
CA ALA A 95 1.98 19.20 2.07
C ALA A 95 1.52 18.14 3.08
N ASP A 96 0.36 17.51 2.82
CA ASP A 96 -0.05 16.31 3.54
C ASP A 96 1.03 15.23 3.40
N LEU A 97 1.26 14.44 4.45
CA LEU A 97 2.12 13.27 4.39
C LEU A 97 1.28 12.08 3.89
N VAL A 98 1.59 11.58 2.70
CA VAL A 98 0.76 10.56 2.04
C VAL A 98 1.56 9.31 1.81
N PHE A 99 1.01 8.18 2.26
CA PHE A 99 1.54 6.86 1.98
C PHE A 99 0.64 6.17 0.96
N ASP A 100 1.21 5.63 -0.11
CA ASP A 100 0.48 4.80 -1.08
C ASP A 100 0.96 3.36 -0.98
N LEU A 101 0.02 2.45 -0.91
CA LEU A 101 0.25 1.01 -0.95
C LEU A 101 -0.42 0.47 -2.19
N ASP A 102 0.36 0.25 -3.26
CA ASP A 102 -0.09 -0.47 -4.45
C ASP A 102 0.44 -1.92 -4.39
N ALA A 103 -0.44 -2.85 -4.74
CA ALA A 103 -0.14 -4.27 -4.85
C ALA A 103 1.13 -4.58 -5.63
N ASP A 104 1.41 -3.83 -6.69
CA ASP A 104 2.57 -4.09 -7.56
C ASP A 104 3.92 -4.00 -6.82
N HIS A 105 3.96 -3.25 -5.72
CA HIS A 105 5.17 -3.09 -4.89
C HIS A 105 5.29 -4.17 -3.81
N LEU A 106 4.25 -4.97 -3.57
CA LEU A 106 4.27 -6.00 -2.53
C LEU A 106 4.99 -7.27 -2.99
N VAL A 107 5.83 -7.82 -2.13
CA VAL A 107 6.52 -9.09 -2.40
C VAL A 107 5.52 -10.24 -2.40
N GLY A 108 5.55 -11.10 -3.44
CA GLY A 108 4.75 -12.33 -3.50
C GLY A 108 3.27 -12.09 -3.75
N VAL A 109 2.92 -11.11 -4.60
CA VAL A 109 1.54 -10.92 -5.11
C VAL A 109 1.33 -11.43 -6.54
N LYS A 110 2.40 -11.75 -7.27
CA LYS A 110 2.33 -12.05 -8.71
C LYS A 110 1.47 -13.28 -9.05
N ASP A 111 1.41 -14.25 -8.14
CA ASP A 111 0.67 -15.51 -8.33
C ASP A 111 -0.71 -15.49 -7.65
N LEU A 112 -1.12 -14.35 -7.08
CA LEU A 112 -2.39 -14.21 -6.39
C LEU A 112 -3.51 -13.82 -7.37
N THR A 113 -4.73 -14.25 -7.06
CA THR A 113 -5.92 -13.68 -7.70
C THR A 113 -6.06 -12.19 -7.34
N TYR A 114 -6.80 -11.44 -8.14
CA TYR A 114 -7.06 -10.03 -7.89
C TYR A 114 -7.65 -9.77 -6.48
N GLN A 115 -8.54 -10.66 -6.01
CA GLN A 115 -9.15 -10.60 -4.69
C GLN A 115 -8.16 -10.86 -3.56
N GLU A 116 -7.31 -11.89 -3.68
CA GLU A 116 -6.27 -12.21 -2.70
C GLU A 116 -5.21 -11.11 -2.63
N MET A 117 -4.86 -10.53 -3.78
CA MET A 117 -3.97 -9.39 -3.88
C MET A 117 -4.53 -8.18 -3.10
N LEU A 118 -5.80 -7.80 -3.33
CA LEU A 118 -6.45 -6.71 -2.60
C LEU A 118 -6.54 -6.98 -1.09
N ALA A 119 -6.81 -8.22 -0.69
CA ALA A 119 -6.84 -8.62 0.72
C ALA A 119 -5.45 -8.47 1.38
N LYS A 120 -4.39 -8.83 0.65
CA LYS A 120 -3.01 -8.68 1.13
C LYS A 120 -2.61 -7.20 1.26
N VAL A 121 -2.91 -6.37 0.26
CA VAL A 121 -2.61 -4.92 0.34
C VAL A 121 -3.36 -4.25 1.48
N LYS A 122 -4.64 -4.61 1.67
CA LYS A 122 -5.43 -4.13 2.81
C LYS A 122 -4.78 -4.48 4.15
N LYS A 123 -4.25 -5.69 4.30
CA LYS A 123 -3.54 -6.10 5.52
C LYS A 123 -2.30 -5.26 5.77
N GLU A 124 -1.50 -5.00 4.73
CA GLU A 124 -0.31 -4.13 4.87
C GLU A 124 -0.68 -2.67 5.12
N ALA A 125 -1.81 -2.18 4.58
CA ALA A 125 -2.31 -0.83 4.86
C ALA A 125 -2.74 -0.68 6.33
N ILE A 126 -3.43 -1.67 6.88
CA ILE A 126 -3.80 -1.72 8.31
C ILE A 126 -2.54 -1.80 9.18
N LYS A 127 -1.54 -2.61 8.79
CA LYS A 127 -0.27 -2.70 9.49
C LYS A 127 0.45 -1.35 9.53
N LEU A 128 0.55 -0.67 8.38
CA LEU A 128 1.18 0.65 8.28
C LEU A 128 0.46 1.65 9.20
N LEU A 129 -0.87 1.70 9.12
CA LEU A 129 -1.68 2.58 9.97
C LEU A 129 -1.45 2.30 11.46
N GLU A 130 -1.70 1.06 11.90
CA GLU A 130 -1.80 0.74 13.31
C GLU A 130 -0.43 0.61 13.99
N GLU A 131 0.53 -0.06 13.35
CA GLU A 131 1.83 -0.34 13.95
C GLU A 131 2.80 0.84 13.83
N PHE A 132 2.73 1.59 12.72
CA PHE A 132 3.68 2.68 12.46
C PHE A 132 3.07 4.05 12.71
N LEU A 133 2.01 4.43 12.00
CA LEU A 133 1.50 5.81 12.06
C LEU A 133 0.90 6.15 13.43
N LEU A 134 -0.06 5.34 13.90
CA LEU A 134 -0.72 5.58 15.17
C LEU A 134 0.17 5.21 16.36
N THR A 135 0.81 4.03 16.29
CA THR A 135 1.59 3.53 17.42
C THR A 135 2.97 4.18 17.47
N ASP A 136 3.83 3.99 16.46
CA ASP A 136 5.22 4.44 16.51
C ASP A 136 5.38 5.96 16.45
N PHE A 137 4.76 6.61 15.47
CA PHE A 137 4.87 8.05 15.25
C PHE A 137 3.90 8.87 16.11
N GLY A 138 2.89 8.24 16.73
CA GLY A 138 1.91 8.94 17.55
C GLY A 138 1.13 9.98 16.75
N ILE A 139 0.75 9.64 15.51
CA ILE A 139 -0.17 10.45 14.71
C ILE A 139 -1.58 10.24 15.25
N SER A 140 -2.36 11.32 15.38
CA SER A 140 -3.74 11.22 15.84
C SER A 140 -4.62 10.57 14.78
N GLU A 141 -5.52 9.68 15.19
CA GLU A 141 -6.46 9.00 14.28
C GLU A 141 -7.35 10.02 13.53
N GLU A 142 -7.71 11.13 14.19
CA GLU A 142 -8.51 12.22 13.60
C GLU A 142 -7.78 12.97 12.46
N ASN A 143 -6.45 12.92 12.44
CA ASN A 143 -5.61 13.50 11.41
C ASN A 143 -5.21 12.47 10.34
N THR A 144 -5.79 11.26 10.37
CA THR A 144 -5.58 10.22 9.37
C THR A 144 -6.84 9.97 8.55
N GLU A 145 -6.70 9.93 7.24
CA GLU A 145 -7.76 9.49 6.33
C GLU A 145 -7.23 8.36 5.46
N ILE A 146 -7.95 7.24 5.44
CA ILE A 146 -7.62 6.08 4.61
C ILE A 146 -8.49 6.17 3.36
N VAL A 147 -7.94 5.86 2.19
CA VAL A 147 -8.68 5.93 0.93
C VAL A 147 -8.36 4.69 0.13
N PHE A 148 -9.36 3.87 -0.18
CA PHE A 148 -9.21 2.85 -1.20
C PHE A 148 -9.06 3.54 -2.57
N SER A 149 -7.98 3.23 -3.30
CA SER A 149 -7.61 3.96 -4.51
C SER A 149 -8.52 3.70 -5.72
N GLY A 150 -9.55 2.84 -5.57
CA GLY A 150 -10.38 2.34 -6.67
C GLY A 150 -9.65 1.35 -7.58
N GLY A 151 -8.34 1.14 -7.39
CA GLY A 151 -7.53 0.25 -8.20
C GLY A 151 -7.06 -0.96 -7.40
N ARG A 152 -5.77 -0.96 -7.06
CA ARG A 152 -5.08 -2.10 -6.45
C ARG A 152 -4.50 -1.79 -5.08
N GLY A 153 -4.93 -0.68 -4.48
CA GLY A 153 -4.20 -0.09 -3.37
C GLY A 153 -5.01 0.79 -2.45
N TYR A 154 -4.32 1.31 -1.44
CA TYR A 154 -4.85 2.25 -0.47
C TYR A 154 -3.88 3.42 -0.31
N HIS A 155 -4.44 4.61 -0.09
CA HIS A 155 -3.68 5.76 0.35
C HIS A 155 -3.99 6.03 1.82
N ILE A 156 -2.98 6.45 2.59
CA ILE A 156 -3.18 6.98 3.93
C ILE A 156 -2.68 8.42 3.93
N HIS A 157 -3.60 9.36 4.15
CA HIS A 157 -3.33 10.78 4.27
C HIS A 157 -3.14 11.13 5.73
N VAL A 158 -1.98 11.69 6.07
CA VAL A 158 -1.67 12.25 7.38
C VAL A 158 -1.68 13.78 7.27
N ARG A 159 -2.57 14.42 8.01
CA ARG A 159 -2.78 15.88 8.01
C ARG A 159 -2.40 16.54 9.33
N GLU A 160 -1.45 15.93 10.03
CA GLU A 160 -0.93 16.39 11.30
C GLU A 160 0.00 17.60 11.10
N GLU A 161 -0.24 18.71 11.81
CA GLU A 161 0.49 19.98 11.63
C GLU A 161 2.02 19.80 11.65
N LYS A 162 2.55 19.03 12.61
CA LYS A 162 3.99 18.72 12.75
C LYS A 162 4.61 17.99 11.55
N THR A 163 3.80 17.44 10.64
CA THR A 163 4.27 16.70 9.45
C THR A 163 4.17 17.50 8.16
N GLN A 164 3.43 18.62 8.15
CA GLN A 164 3.06 19.30 6.92
C GLN A 164 4.23 20.05 6.26
N ASP A 165 5.20 20.50 7.06
CA ASP A 165 6.36 21.24 6.59
C ASP A 165 7.53 20.35 6.16
N LEU A 166 7.42 19.03 6.41
CA LEU A 166 8.46 18.07 6.06
C LEU A 166 8.77 18.10 4.56
N ARG A 167 10.06 18.16 4.24
CA ARG A 167 10.61 18.11 2.88
C ARG A 167 10.94 16.67 2.48
N SER A 168 11.26 16.48 1.21
CA SER A 168 11.56 15.15 0.66
C SER A 168 12.63 14.36 1.44
N PRO A 169 13.74 14.95 1.92
CA PRO A 169 14.72 14.21 2.73
C PRO A 169 14.13 13.67 4.05
N GLU A 170 13.40 14.51 4.78
CA GLU A 170 12.82 14.12 6.08
C GLU A 170 11.72 13.07 5.91
N ARG A 171 10.94 13.16 4.83
CA ARG A 171 9.93 12.15 4.47
C ARG A 171 10.58 10.82 4.09
N ARG A 172 11.76 10.83 3.50
CA ARG A 172 12.53 9.62 3.21
C ARG A 172 12.97 8.92 4.49
N GLU A 173 13.45 9.65 5.49
CA GLU A 173 13.81 9.07 6.80
C GLU A 173 12.61 8.36 7.47
N ILE A 174 11.39 8.90 7.32
CA ILE A 174 10.16 8.25 7.80
C ILE A 174 9.94 6.90 7.09
N ILE A 175 10.11 6.87 5.76
CA ILE A 175 10.01 5.63 4.98
C ILE A 175 11.11 4.64 5.32
N ASP A 176 12.33 5.11 5.51
CA ASP A 176 13.48 4.27 5.89
C ASP A 176 13.25 3.60 7.25
N TYR A 177 12.64 4.31 8.21
CA TYR A 177 12.19 3.73 9.47
C TYR A 177 11.15 2.63 9.25
N ILE A 178 10.12 2.89 8.43
CA ILE A 178 9.06 1.91 8.13
C ILE A 178 9.63 0.65 7.47
N PHE A 179 10.59 0.81 6.55
CA PHE A 179 11.23 -0.29 5.82
C PHE A 179 12.31 -1.01 6.64
N GLY A 180 12.72 -0.44 7.77
CA GLY A 180 13.82 -0.95 8.58
C GLY A 180 15.17 -0.85 7.88
N VAL A 181 15.38 0.21 7.09
CA VAL A 181 16.68 0.48 6.46
C VAL A 181 17.73 0.61 7.57
N GLY A 182 18.90 -0.02 7.37
CA GLY A 182 19.96 -0.07 8.38
C GLY A 182 19.71 -1.03 9.55
N ALA A 183 18.65 -1.86 9.56
CA ALA A 183 18.41 -2.79 10.67
C ALA A 183 19.59 -3.75 10.92
N GLU A 184 20.28 -4.19 9.87
CA GLU A 184 21.47 -5.02 9.97
C GLU A 184 22.66 -4.30 10.62
N GLU A 185 22.74 -2.98 10.51
CA GLU A 185 23.80 -2.15 11.11
C GLU A 185 23.65 -2.05 12.63
N MET A 186 22.49 -2.43 13.17
CA MET A 186 22.30 -2.57 14.62
C MET A 186 23.15 -3.70 15.21
N ILE A 187 23.71 -4.60 14.40
CA ILE A 187 24.54 -5.73 14.88
C ILE A 187 25.92 -5.19 15.30
N GLU A 188 26.16 -5.13 16.61
CA GLU A 188 27.42 -4.66 17.19
C GLU A 188 28.13 -5.79 17.96
N LYS A 189 29.46 -5.86 17.83
CA LYS A 189 30.31 -6.73 18.64
C LYS A 189 30.71 -6.00 19.93
N LYS A 190 30.47 -6.61 21.09
CA LYS A 190 30.92 -6.10 22.39
C LYS A 190 31.72 -7.14 23.14
N ILE A 191 32.67 -6.68 23.95
CA ILE A 191 33.42 -7.53 24.87
C ILE A 191 32.79 -7.38 26.26
N ILE A 192 32.24 -8.47 26.79
CA ILE A 192 31.67 -8.53 28.14
C ILE A 192 32.41 -9.63 28.91
N GLN A 193 33.04 -9.27 30.04
CA GLN A 193 33.79 -10.22 30.88
C GLN A 193 34.81 -11.06 30.09
N GLY A 194 35.52 -10.44 29.14
CA GLY A 194 36.52 -11.10 28.29
C GLY A 194 35.95 -11.96 27.16
N ARG A 195 34.63 -11.98 26.95
CA ARG A 195 33.96 -12.74 25.88
C ARG A 195 33.37 -11.80 24.83
N GLU A 196 33.54 -12.16 23.55
CA GLU A 196 32.88 -11.47 22.44
C GLU A 196 31.42 -11.89 22.35
N VAL A 197 30.52 -10.92 22.44
CA VAL A 197 29.07 -11.08 22.31
C VAL A 197 28.53 -10.17 21.20
N ILE A 198 27.51 -10.64 20.51
CA ILE A 198 26.77 -9.85 19.53
C ILE A 198 25.54 -9.25 20.22
N LYS A 199 25.32 -7.95 20.03
CA LYS A 199 24.15 -7.24 20.54
C LYS A 199 23.50 -6.42 19.43
N LEU A 200 22.17 -6.32 19.47
CA LEU A 200 21.45 -5.29 18.72
C LEU A 200 21.58 -3.95 19.46
N SER A 201 22.43 -3.07 18.95
CA SER A 201 22.71 -1.71 19.42
C SER A 201 21.65 -0.72 18.90
N GLY A 202 21.91 0.59 19.04
CA GLY A 202 21.01 1.65 18.58
C GLY A 202 19.88 2.01 19.55
N LEU A 203 19.08 3.01 19.14
CA LEU A 203 17.96 3.58 19.90
C LEU A 203 16.94 2.50 20.29
N GLU A 204 16.51 2.52 21.56
CA GLU A 204 15.46 1.64 22.06
C GLU A 204 14.09 2.13 21.59
N ASN A 205 13.65 1.66 20.42
CA ASN A 205 12.36 1.98 19.82
C ASN A 205 11.49 0.72 19.62
N ARG A 206 10.26 0.92 19.14
CA ARG A 206 9.32 -0.19 18.92
C ARG A 206 9.73 -1.08 17.76
N PHE A 207 10.30 -0.55 16.69
CA PHE A 207 10.86 -1.35 15.60
C PHE A 207 11.88 -2.39 16.11
N LYS A 208 12.88 -1.95 16.89
CA LYS A 208 13.89 -2.83 17.50
C LYS A 208 13.28 -3.88 18.42
N LYS A 209 12.26 -3.49 19.21
CA LYS A 209 11.51 -4.43 20.06
C LYS A 209 10.76 -5.47 19.24
N ASN A 210 10.09 -5.06 18.16
CA ASN A 210 9.36 -5.96 17.26
C ASN A 210 10.31 -6.90 16.51
N LEU A 211 11.45 -6.39 16.04
CA LEU A 211 12.52 -7.18 15.43
C LEU A 211 13.02 -8.27 16.40
N SER A 212 13.38 -7.88 17.62
CA SER A 212 13.87 -8.79 18.67
C SER A 212 12.82 -9.84 19.05
N LYS A 213 11.56 -9.40 19.22
CA LYS A 213 10.42 -10.27 19.51
C LYS A 213 10.18 -11.26 18.38
N TRP A 214 10.23 -10.83 17.12
CA TRP A 214 10.05 -11.72 15.98
C TRP A 214 11.13 -12.79 15.93
N ILE A 215 12.41 -12.40 16.10
CA ILE A 215 13.54 -13.33 16.15
C ILE A 215 13.32 -14.38 17.25
N PHE A 216 12.91 -13.94 18.44
CA PHE A 216 12.66 -14.83 19.55
C PHE A 216 11.47 -15.78 19.29
N ASP A 217 10.29 -15.23 19.01
CA ASP A 217 9.04 -15.99 18.96
C ASP A 217 8.94 -16.88 17.72
N ASN A 218 9.38 -16.40 16.55
CA ASN A 218 9.19 -17.10 15.27
C ASN A 218 10.39 -17.95 14.85
N TYR A 219 11.58 -17.68 15.39
CA TYR A 219 12.77 -18.42 15.05
C TYR A 219 13.33 -19.20 16.25
N LEU A 220 13.87 -18.53 17.26
CA LEU A 220 14.62 -19.19 18.34
C LEU A 220 13.76 -20.14 19.19
N LYS A 221 12.56 -19.69 19.57
CA LYS A 221 11.57 -20.50 20.31
C LYS A 221 11.02 -21.65 19.48
N LYS A 222 10.99 -21.50 18.15
CA LYS A 222 10.60 -22.59 17.24
C LYS A 222 11.70 -23.65 17.21
N ILE A 223 12.96 -23.25 17.07
CA ILE A 223 14.13 -24.13 17.10
C ILE A 223 14.22 -24.92 18.42
N SER A 224 13.98 -24.29 19.58
CA SER A 224 14.04 -24.97 20.89
C SER A 224 12.98 -26.08 21.06
N LYS A 225 11.85 -25.97 20.34
CA LYS A 225 10.74 -26.94 20.35
C LYS A 225 10.88 -28.03 19.30
N MET A 226 11.73 -27.86 18.29
CA MET A 226 11.96 -28.87 17.25
C MET A 226 12.69 -30.10 17.80
N LYS A 227 12.56 -31.23 17.11
CA LYS A 227 13.43 -32.39 17.32
C LYS A 227 14.86 -32.00 16.95
N LYS A 228 15.84 -32.48 17.71
CA LYS A 228 17.27 -32.14 17.53
C LYS A 228 17.76 -32.24 16.08
N LYS A 229 17.40 -33.33 15.38
CA LYS A 229 17.78 -33.56 13.98
C LYS A 229 17.26 -32.46 13.04
N ASP A 230 15.99 -32.07 13.20
CA ASP A 230 15.33 -31.07 12.36
C ASP A 230 15.84 -29.66 12.70
N ALA A 231 16.06 -29.37 13.98
CA ALA A 231 16.64 -28.11 14.44
C ALA A 231 18.05 -27.88 13.86
N ILE A 232 18.91 -28.90 13.92
CA ILE A 232 20.25 -28.84 13.34
C ILE A 232 20.18 -28.62 11.83
N LYS A 233 19.27 -29.32 11.13
CA LYS A 233 19.07 -29.15 9.68
C LYS A 233 18.65 -27.72 9.33
N GLU A 234 17.74 -27.12 10.09
CA GLU A 234 17.29 -25.73 9.88
C GLU A 234 18.41 -24.71 10.17
N LEU A 235 19.18 -24.89 11.24
CA LEU A 235 20.30 -24.02 11.59
C LEU A 235 21.41 -24.06 10.54
N LYS A 236 21.71 -25.24 9.99
CA LYS A 236 22.71 -25.43 8.92
C LYS A 236 22.35 -24.76 7.58
N ARG A 237 21.13 -24.21 7.43
CA ARG A 237 20.75 -23.41 6.24
C ARG A 237 21.37 -22.01 6.23
N TYR A 238 21.85 -21.55 7.39
CA TYR A 238 22.47 -20.24 7.51
C TYR A 238 23.96 -20.34 7.19
N ASP A 239 24.48 -19.33 6.48
CA ASP A 239 25.89 -19.29 6.13
C ASP A 239 26.79 -19.38 7.36
N ARG A 240 27.89 -20.13 7.20
CA ARG A 240 28.90 -20.38 8.24
C ARG A 240 28.37 -21.10 9.48
N VAL A 241 27.21 -21.75 9.40
CA VAL A 241 26.69 -22.63 10.47
C VAL A 241 26.97 -24.10 10.15
N GLY A 242 28.09 -24.60 10.66
CA GLY A 242 28.44 -26.02 10.63
C GLY A 242 27.63 -26.87 11.62
N GLU A 243 27.82 -28.19 11.57
CA GLU A 243 27.06 -29.12 12.41
C GLU A 243 27.31 -28.95 13.91
N GLU A 244 28.57 -28.78 14.32
CA GLU A 244 28.93 -28.58 15.73
C GLU A 244 28.40 -27.26 16.28
N LEU A 245 28.46 -26.19 15.49
CA LEU A 245 27.86 -24.90 15.85
C LEU A 245 26.34 -25.00 15.98
N ALA A 246 25.68 -25.69 15.04
CA ALA A 246 24.23 -25.92 15.09
C ALA A 246 23.83 -26.73 16.35
N LYS A 247 24.59 -27.77 16.71
CA LYS A 247 24.38 -28.53 17.96
C LYS A 247 24.53 -27.62 19.19
N ARG A 248 25.55 -26.75 19.21
CA ARG A 248 25.79 -25.79 20.31
C ARG A 248 24.62 -24.82 20.46
N ILE A 249 24.15 -24.23 19.35
CA ILE A 249 22.98 -23.34 19.34
C ILE A 249 21.75 -24.05 19.86
N TYR A 250 21.44 -25.23 19.33
CA TYR A 250 20.26 -26.00 19.74
C TYR A 250 20.29 -26.33 21.24
N ASN A 251 21.42 -26.82 21.76
CA ASN A 251 21.55 -27.16 23.17
C ASN A 251 21.36 -25.92 24.06
N TYR A 252 21.96 -24.79 23.69
CA TYR A 252 21.78 -23.54 24.44
C TYR A 252 20.32 -23.10 24.48
N LEU A 253 19.63 -23.14 23.32
CA LEU A 253 18.22 -22.79 23.20
C LEU A 253 17.28 -23.78 23.91
N LYS A 254 17.74 -24.99 24.25
CA LYS A 254 16.92 -25.99 24.95
C LYS A 254 16.77 -25.68 26.44
N GLU A 255 17.68 -24.91 27.01
CA GLU A 255 17.60 -24.52 28.41
C GLU A 255 16.63 -23.34 28.60
N ASP A 256 15.55 -23.54 29.37
CA ASP A 256 14.53 -22.51 29.58
C ASP A 256 15.08 -21.21 30.18
N LYS A 257 16.07 -21.31 31.08
CA LYS A 257 16.76 -20.13 31.65
C LYS A 257 17.38 -19.24 30.56
N ASN A 258 17.89 -19.84 29.49
CA ASN A 258 18.51 -19.12 28.38
C ASN A 258 17.43 -18.48 27.49
N LEU A 259 16.34 -19.19 27.21
CA LEU A 259 15.18 -18.63 26.53
C LEU A 259 14.60 -17.41 27.27
N GLN A 260 14.53 -17.45 28.61
CA GLN A 260 14.06 -16.31 29.40
C GLN A 260 15.02 -15.12 29.35
N LYS A 261 16.34 -15.34 29.31
CA LYS A 261 17.32 -14.26 29.11
C LYS A 261 17.13 -13.60 27.75
N ILE A 262 17.00 -14.39 26.69
CA ILE A 262 16.78 -13.89 25.33
C ILE A 262 15.49 -13.07 25.26
N LYS A 263 14.41 -13.57 25.86
CA LYS A 263 13.12 -12.88 25.92
C LYS A 263 13.22 -11.50 26.58
N LYS A 264 14.12 -11.33 27.55
CA LYS A 264 14.40 -10.05 28.23
C LYS A 264 15.30 -9.10 27.42
N GLY A 265 15.61 -9.42 26.17
CA GLY A 265 16.43 -8.59 25.29
C GLY A 265 17.93 -8.91 25.34
N HIS A 266 18.34 -9.95 26.06
CA HIS A 266 19.72 -10.45 26.03
C HIS A 266 19.91 -11.37 24.83
N ILE A 267 20.11 -10.77 23.65
CA ILE A 267 20.38 -11.45 22.38
C ILE A 267 21.87 -11.89 22.31
N ASP A 268 22.51 -12.04 23.46
CA ASP A 268 23.89 -12.50 23.63
C ASP A 268 23.92 -14.05 23.49
N ILE A 269 23.25 -14.58 22.46
CA ILE A 269 22.56 -15.87 22.51
C ILE A 269 23.49 -17.07 22.51
N VAL A 270 24.68 -17.02 21.90
CA VAL A 270 25.67 -18.09 22.04
C VAL A 270 27.03 -17.45 21.78
N GLU A 271 27.99 -17.74 22.66
CA GLU A 271 29.38 -17.34 22.46
C GLU A 271 29.89 -17.82 21.10
N GLY A 272 30.52 -16.92 20.33
CA GLY A 272 31.12 -17.23 19.03
C GLY A 272 30.12 -17.53 17.90
N LEU A 273 28.92 -16.92 17.91
CA LEU A 273 28.06 -16.92 16.72
C LEU A 273 28.66 -16.03 15.61
N PRO A 274 28.73 -16.51 14.36
CA PRO A 274 29.17 -15.69 13.24
C PRO A 274 28.28 -14.45 13.08
N THR A 275 28.88 -13.31 12.74
CA THR A 275 28.13 -12.09 12.39
C THR A 275 27.17 -12.34 11.23
N ASP A 276 27.54 -13.20 10.27
CA ASP A 276 26.68 -13.51 9.11
C ASP A 276 25.40 -14.27 9.49
N PHE A 277 25.45 -15.09 10.54
CA PHE A 277 24.24 -15.74 11.08
C PHE A 277 23.26 -14.68 11.60
N TRP A 278 23.77 -13.70 12.35
CA TRP A 278 22.97 -12.58 12.85
C TRP A 278 22.45 -11.70 11.74
N PHE A 279 23.29 -11.40 10.75
CA PHE A 279 22.90 -10.62 9.58
C PHE A 279 21.71 -11.26 8.87
N GLN A 280 21.81 -12.53 8.49
CA GLN A 280 20.72 -13.26 7.84
C GLN A 280 19.46 -13.34 8.71
N LEU A 281 19.60 -13.53 10.02
CA LEU A 281 18.47 -13.61 10.94
C LEU A 281 17.76 -12.26 11.12
N VAL A 282 18.53 -11.16 11.23
CA VAL A 282 18.01 -9.79 11.27
C VAL A 282 17.37 -9.42 9.95
N SER A 283 17.99 -9.72 8.81
CA SER A 283 17.38 -9.49 7.49
C SER A 283 16.05 -10.24 7.33
N LYS A 284 16.00 -11.50 7.76
CA LYS A 284 14.76 -12.30 7.74
C LYS A 284 13.70 -11.69 8.65
N ALA A 285 14.08 -11.25 9.85
CA ALA A 285 13.17 -10.60 10.78
C ALA A 285 12.65 -9.27 10.22
N LYS A 286 13.53 -8.43 9.66
CA LYS A 286 13.20 -7.16 8.97
C LYS A 286 12.10 -7.36 7.94
N GLN A 287 12.24 -8.34 7.05
CA GLN A 287 11.24 -8.64 6.01
C GLN A 287 9.85 -8.98 6.57
N ASN A 288 9.73 -9.37 7.83
CA ASN A 288 8.45 -9.69 8.46
C ASN A 288 7.92 -8.54 9.34
N VAL A 289 8.80 -7.71 9.90
CA VAL A 289 8.40 -6.61 10.80
C VAL A 289 8.22 -5.28 10.08
N ARG A 290 8.91 -5.04 8.96
CA ARG A 290 8.80 -3.79 8.20
C ARG A 290 7.38 -3.54 7.69
N GLY A 291 7.02 -2.27 7.50
CA GLY A 291 5.85 -1.88 6.73
C GLY A 291 6.16 -1.83 5.24
N GLU A 292 5.13 -1.64 4.43
CA GLU A 292 5.23 -1.51 2.97
C GLU A 292 4.55 -0.20 2.54
N ALA A 293 5.14 0.48 1.56
CA ALA A 293 4.65 1.72 0.97
C ALA A 293 5.40 2.00 -0.35
N ASP A 294 4.92 2.94 -1.15
CA ASP A 294 5.65 3.46 -2.33
C ASP A 294 6.49 4.70 -1.91
N GLU A 295 7.82 4.53 -1.84
CA GLU A 295 8.76 5.57 -1.39
C GLU A 295 8.68 6.86 -2.24
N PRO A 296 8.68 6.78 -3.59
CA PRO A 296 8.47 7.94 -4.45
C PRO A 296 7.19 8.74 -4.19
N VAL A 297 6.11 8.10 -3.73
CA VAL A 297 4.86 8.82 -3.40
C VAL A 297 5.06 9.63 -2.13
N THR A 298 5.65 9.01 -1.12
CA THR A 298 5.75 9.60 0.22
C THR A 298 6.76 10.74 0.26
N SER A 299 7.89 10.59 -0.46
CA SER A 299 8.94 11.61 -0.52
C SER A 299 8.58 12.81 -1.40
N ASP A 300 7.64 12.67 -2.34
CA ASP A 300 7.22 13.75 -3.25
C ASP A 300 6.24 14.73 -2.58
N ILE A 301 6.74 15.94 -2.31
CA ILE A 301 5.98 17.04 -1.70
C ILE A 301 5.01 17.73 -2.67
N HIS A 302 4.91 17.28 -3.91
CA HIS A 302 4.04 17.82 -4.97
C HIS A 302 3.12 16.76 -5.58
N ARG A 303 3.05 15.57 -4.98
CA ARG A 303 2.33 14.41 -5.51
C ARG A 303 0.85 14.73 -5.75
N LEU A 304 0.31 14.20 -6.84
CA LEU A 304 -1.14 14.18 -7.08
C LEU A 304 -1.73 12.88 -6.55
N ILE A 305 -2.76 12.99 -5.72
CA ILE A 305 -3.46 11.87 -5.08
C ILE A 305 -4.89 11.80 -5.60
N ARG A 306 -5.41 10.58 -5.69
CA ARG A 306 -6.75 10.33 -6.24
C ARG A 306 -7.83 10.91 -5.34
N VAL A 307 -8.84 11.54 -5.96
CA VAL A 307 -9.93 12.22 -5.24
C VAL A 307 -10.91 11.19 -4.67
N PRO A 308 -11.24 11.22 -3.38
CA PRO A 308 -12.28 10.34 -2.83
C PRO A 308 -13.64 10.61 -3.47
N ARG A 309 -14.44 9.55 -3.62
CA ARG A 309 -15.71 9.51 -4.38
C ARG A 309 -15.57 9.81 -5.88
N SER A 310 -14.37 9.80 -6.44
CA SER A 310 -14.21 9.69 -7.91
C SER A 310 -14.24 8.23 -8.36
N LEU A 311 -14.34 7.99 -9.67
CA LEU A 311 -14.21 6.66 -10.25
C LEU A 311 -12.77 6.41 -10.73
N HIS A 312 -12.33 5.16 -10.64
CA HIS A 312 -11.05 4.73 -11.20
C HIS A 312 -11.21 4.22 -12.64
N GLY A 313 -10.73 4.97 -13.63
CA GLY A 313 -10.89 4.65 -15.06
C GLY A 313 -10.36 3.29 -15.55
N GLY A 314 -9.52 2.59 -14.77
CA GLY A 314 -9.03 1.24 -15.09
C GLY A 314 -9.85 0.08 -14.50
N SER A 315 -10.80 0.37 -13.61
CA SER A 315 -11.59 -0.66 -12.88
C SER A 315 -13.06 -0.28 -12.70
N SER A 316 -13.43 0.99 -12.89
CA SER A 316 -14.74 1.58 -12.57
C SER A 316 -15.15 1.53 -11.09
N LEU A 317 -14.25 1.10 -10.19
CA LEU A 317 -14.53 1.11 -8.76
C LEU A 317 -14.50 2.54 -8.23
N VAL A 318 -15.36 2.79 -7.25
CA VAL A 318 -15.39 4.05 -6.51
C VAL A 318 -14.16 4.13 -5.61
N VAL A 319 -13.56 5.32 -5.56
CA VAL A 319 -12.48 5.66 -4.63
C VAL A 319 -13.13 5.93 -3.28
N GLU A 320 -13.02 4.99 -2.35
CA GLU A 320 -13.77 5.00 -1.10
C GLU A 320 -12.92 5.56 0.05
N PRO A 321 -13.30 6.69 0.68
CA PRO A 321 -12.71 7.10 1.96
C PRO A 321 -13.18 6.15 3.07
N LEU A 322 -12.26 5.81 3.96
CA LEU A 322 -12.40 4.85 5.04
C LEU A 322 -11.78 5.41 6.32
N ASP A 323 -12.29 4.94 7.44
CA ASP A 323 -11.71 5.11 8.77
C ASP A 323 -11.10 3.80 9.26
N ARG A 324 -10.46 3.85 10.42
CA ARG A 324 -9.76 2.71 11.03
C ARG A 324 -10.66 1.49 11.27
N ASN A 325 -11.94 1.71 11.58
CA ASN A 325 -12.88 0.62 11.81
C ASN A 325 -13.43 0.11 10.48
N SER A 326 -13.89 1.02 9.62
CA SER A 326 -14.52 0.65 8.34
C SER A 326 -13.57 -0.03 7.37
N ILE A 327 -12.26 0.26 7.40
CA ILE A 327 -11.30 -0.49 6.58
C ILE A 327 -11.35 -1.99 6.88
N ARG A 328 -11.58 -2.43 8.13
CA ARG A 328 -11.53 -3.85 8.50
C ARG A 328 -12.64 -4.67 7.83
N ASP A 329 -13.83 -4.09 7.70
CA ASP A 329 -14.99 -4.77 7.10
C ASP A 329 -15.16 -4.48 5.61
N PHE A 330 -14.45 -3.48 5.09
CA PHE A 330 -14.51 -3.07 3.69
C PHE A 330 -14.06 -4.19 2.74
N LYS A 331 -14.92 -4.54 1.78
CA LYS A 331 -14.67 -5.48 0.69
C LYS A 331 -14.66 -4.71 -0.64
N PRO A 332 -13.50 -4.38 -1.24
CA PRO A 332 -13.43 -3.53 -2.43
C PRO A 332 -14.31 -4.00 -3.60
N LEU A 333 -14.31 -5.31 -3.88
CA LEU A 333 -15.06 -5.91 -5.00
C LEU A 333 -16.57 -6.04 -4.75
N ARG A 334 -17.05 -5.55 -3.61
CA ARG A 334 -18.48 -5.48 -3.25
C ARG A 334 -18.88 -4.03 -3.01
N ASP A 335 -18.16 -3.36 -2.10
CA ASP A 335 -18.53 -2.07 -1.54
C ASP A 335 -18.19 -0.90 -2.48
N ALA A 336 -17.14 -1.03 -3.29
CA ALA A 336 -16.76 0.02 -4.26
C ALA A 336 -17.42 -0.17 -5.65
N VAL A 337 -18.31 -1.15 -5.80
CA VAL A 337 -18.98 -1.46 -7.08
C VAL A 337 -20.32 -0.71 -7.17
N TYR A 338 -20.34 0.38 -7.94
CA TYR A 338 -21.50 1.29 -7.96
C TYR A 338 -22.64 0.86 -8.88
N PHE A 339 -22.35 0.47 -10.12
CA PHE A 339 -23.37 0.35 -11.18
C PHE A 339 -24.40 -0.78 -10.93
N ASP A 340 -25.54 -0.63 -11.61
CA ASP A 340 -26.66 -1.57 -11.63
C ASP A 340 -26.30 -2.91 -12.31
N ASP A 341 -27.26 -3.84 -12.30
CA ASP A 341 -27.11 -5.18 -12.86
C ASP A 341 -27.82 -5.37 -14.21
N GLU A 342 -28.17 -4.28 -14.91
CA GLU A 342 -28.80 -4.37 -16.23
C GLU A 342 -27.93 -5.17 -17.21
N PRO A 343 -28.52 -6.05 -18.04
CA PRO A 343 -27.74 -6.97 -18.85
C PRO A 343 -27.09 -6.27 -20.05
N VAL A 344 -25.77 -6.21 -20.07
CA VAL A 344 -24.96 -5.64 -21.17
C VAL A 344 -24.29 -6.76 -21.95
N LYS A 345 -24.43 -6.73 -23.27
CA LYS A 345 -23.80 -7.71 -24.16
C LYS A 345 -22.35 -7.28 -24.41
N VAL A 346 -21.41 -8.19 -24.15
CA VAL A 346 -19.97 -7.99 -24.29
C VAL A 346 -19.34 -9.11 -25.09
N LYS A 347 -18.15 -8.84 -25.65
CA LYS A 347 -17.27 -9.80 -26.29
C LYS A 347 -15.92 -9.84 -25.56
N GLY A 348 -15.41 -11.03 -25.24
CA GLY A 348 -14.12 -11.21 -24.58
C GLY A 348 -12.94 -10.90 -25.51
N ASN A 349 -12.00 -10.07 -25.06
CA ASN A 349 -10.71 -9.85 -25.72
C ASN A 349 -9.68 -10.93 -25.33
N GLN A 350 -9.79 -11.44 -24.11
CA GLN A 350 -8.97 -12.50 -23.54
C GLN A 350 -9.77 -13.25 -22.47
N SER A 351 -9.32 -14.45 -22.10
CA SER A 351 -9.98 -15.21 -21.04
C SER A 351 -9.65 -14.61 -19.67
N TYR A 352 -10.67 -14.33 -18.87
CA TYR A 352 -10.52 -13.77 -17.53
C TYR A 352 -11.66 -14.20 -16.63
N GLU A 353 -11.35 -14.39 -15.34
CA GLU A 353 -12.32 -14.67 -14.28
C GLU A 353 -12.16 -13.65 -13.16
N VAL A 354 -13.29 -13.13 -12.66
CA VAL A 354 -13.34 -12.20 -11.54
C VAL A 354 -14.55 -12.46 -10.67
N GLU A 355 -14.40 -12.19 -9.38
CA GLU A 355 -15.52 -12.15 -8.44
C GLU A 355 -15.90 -10.69 -8.16
N LEU A 356 -17.16 -10.33 -8.40
CA LEU A 356 -17.72 -8.99 -8.12
C LEU A 356 -19.08 -9.15 -7.44
N LYS A 357 -19.35 -8.36 -6.40
CA LYS A 357 -20.57 -8.48 -5.57
C LYS A 357 -20.85 -9.93 -5.15
N GLU A 358 -19.78 -10.66 -4.76
CA GLU A 358 -19.83 -12.07 -4.30
C GLU A 358 -20.36 -13.05 -5.37
N LYS A 359 -20.36 -12.65 -6.65
CA LYS A 359 -20.72 -13.48 -7.81
C LYS A 359 -19.51 -13.63 -8.73
N LYS A 360 -19.28 -14.86 -9.20
CA LYS A 360 -18.20 -15.16 -10.15
C LYS A 360 -18.64 -14.90 -11.59
N PHE A 361 -17.81 -14.19 -12.32
CA PHE A 361 -17.97 -13.91 -13.74
C PHE A 361 -16.74 -14.39 -14.48
N SER A 362 -16.98 -15.20 -15.51
CA SER A 362 -15.96 -15.63 -16.46
C SER A 362 -16.40 -15.30 -17.88
N ILE A 363 -15.41 -14.97 -18.70
CA ILE A 363 -15.55 -14.76 -20.13
C ILE A 363 -14.30 -15.30 -20.82
N ASN A 364 -14.50 -16.06 -21.88
CA ASN A 364 -13.40 -16.54 -22.71
C ASN A 364 -13.07 -15.55 -23.82
N LYS A 365 -11.85 -15.66 -24.35
CA LYS A 365 -11.49 -14.94 -25.58
C LYS A 365 -12.50 -15.23 -26.70
N ASP A 366 -12.93 -14.17 -27.37
CA ASP A 366 -13.91 -14.15 -28.46
C ASP A 366 -15.36 -14.59 -28.11
N GLU A 367 -15.62 -15.01 -26.86
CA GLU A 367 -16.96 -15.34 -26.38
C GLU A 367 -17.84 -14.09 -26.32
N VAL A 368 -19.09 -14.22 -26.76
CA VAL A 368 -20.10 -13.17 -26.64
C VAL A 368 -21.12 -13.57 -25.57
N LYS A 369 -21.26 -12.75 -24.53
CA LYS A 369 -22.08 -13.05 -23.35
C LYS A 369 -22.76 -11.79 -22.83
N LYS A 370 -23.89 -11.96 -22.14
CA LYS A 370 -24.51 -10.89 -21.36
C LYS A 370 -23.98 -10.93 -19.93
N LEU A 371 -23.47 -9.80 -19.44
CA LEU A 371 -23.02 -9.63 -18.07
C LEU A 371 -23.82 -8.50 -17.40
N PRO A 372 -23.99 -8.50 -16.07
CA PRO A 372 -24.50 -7.33 -15.34
C PRO A 372 -23.67 -6.09 -15.66
N ARG A 373 -24.32 -4.91 -15.75
CA ARG A 373 -23.68 -3.64 -16.16
C ARG A 373 -22.44 -3.32 -15.33
N TYR A 374 -22.45 -3.49 -14.01
CA TYR A 374 -21.25 -3.31 -13.18
C TYR A 374 -20.07 -4.20 -13.58
N ALA A 375 -20.33 -5.46 -13.95
CA ALA A 375 -19.28 -6.40 -14.34
C ALA A 375 -18.78 -6.08 -15.75
N ALA A 376 -19.69 -5.70 -16.66
CA ALA A 376 -19.35 -5.26 -18.00
C ALA A 376 -18.44 -4.01 -17.97
N ILE A 377 -18.81 -2.97 -17.21
CA ILE A 377 -18.01 -1.75 -17.09
C ILE A 377 -16.65 -2.05 -16.44
N PHE A 378 -16.61 -2.81 -15.35
CA PHE A 378 -15.35 -3.21 -14.70
C PHE A 378 -14.40 -3.89 -15.69
N LEU A 379 -14.87 -4.94 -16.38
CA LEU A 379 -14.07 -5.72 -17.31
C LEU A 379 -13.68 -4.91 -18.55
N SER A 380 -14.54 -3.98 -19.00
CA SER A 380 -14.23 -3.08 -20.12
C SER A 380 -13.18 -2.04 -19.75
N CYS A 381 -13.26 -1.43 -18.57
CA CYS A 381 -12.25 -0.51 -18.06
C CYS A 381 -10.88 -1.19 -17.91
N SER A 382 -10.86 -2.46 -17.48
CA SER A 382 -9.63 -3.25 -17.37
C SER A 382 -9.15 -3.85 -18.69
N GLY A 383 -9.88 -3.64 -19.80
CA GLY A 383 -9.49 -4.06 -21.14
C GLY A 383 -9.76 -5.55 -21.47
N TYR A 384 -10.44 -6.28 -20.60
CA TYR A 384 -10.74 -7.70 -20.78
C TYR A 384 -11.89 -7.96 -21.76
N VAL A 385 -12.84 -7.01 -21.89
CA VAL A 385 -14.02 -7.17 -22.76
C VAL A 385 -14.35 -5.88 -23.51
N GLU A 386 -15.01 -6.02 -24.66
CA GLU A 386 -15.57 -4.92 -25.45
C GLU A 386 -17.10 -5.04 -25.50
N VAL A 387 -17.81 -3.92 -25.53
CA VAL A 387 -19.28 -3.90 -25.59
C VAL A 387 -19.79 -4.16 -27.01
N GLU A 388 -20.84 -4.97 -27.13
CA GLU A 388 -21.50 -5.34 -28.38
C GLU A 388 -22.98 -4.92 -28.37
N GLY A 389 -23.44 -4.26 -29.44
CA GLY A 389 -24.87 -3.92 -29.59
C GLY A 389 -25.39 -2.87 -28.61
N TRP A 390 -24.54 -1.90 -28.24
CA TRP A 390 -24.85 -0.73 -27.44
C TRP A 390 -24.83 0.53 -28.29
#